data_AF-A0A3C1LQN3-F1
#
_entry.id   AF-A0A3C1LQN3-F1
#
_cell.length_a   1.000
_cell.length_b   1.000
_cell.length_c   1.000
_cell.angle_alpha   90.00
_cell.angle_beta   90.00
_cell.angle_gamma   90.00
#
_symmetry.space_group_name_H-M   'P 1'
#
loop_
_entity.id
_entity.type
_entity.pdbx_description
1 polymer ?
#
loop_
_entity_poly.entity_id
_entity_poly.type
_entity_poly.pdbx_seq_one_letter_code
_entity_poly.pdbx_strand_id
1 'polypeptide(L)'
;MEIQKQILLFFASLHGPALNFLAQFFTIFAEEYALIAFGVFIFWNIDKKKGFSSCFSLLIANNAMNIIKAIVRFPRPWMLIDGLDTVRQGTATGYSFPSGHTTSAASFYSAVAVNFRKRWLSIICAVMIFFAALSRMFLCVHWPMDVGCGLLLGCGCTFVLLRWMNSVYDDKQKCIKVSMWIGIIFTLAFIVISILLMTGSVDELAFGDLNVSVSLFGGLGFGFALERSRFDYQVEKGNWGKKILRYVIGMAVIFFLMMGVKPILVSLNAYNALTRCCRYFLVGFWGGVYPIVGRKLKLFS
;
A
#
# COMPACT_ATOMS: atom_id res chain seq x y z
N MET A 1 19.14 -17.99 -13.77
CA MET A 1 18.75 -18.31 -12.38
C MET A 1 19.97 -18.37 -11.46
N GLU A 2 21.09 -18.95 -11.91
CA GLU A 2 22.32 -19.09 -11.10
C GLU A 2 22.87 -17.79 -10.51
N ILE A 3 23.01 -16.72 -11.32
CA ILE A 3 23.49 -15.41 -10.83
C ILE A 3 22.61 -14.87 -9.69
N GLN A 4 21.29 -15.04 -9.80
CA GLN A 4 20.35 -14.57 -8.78
C GLN A 4 20.54 -15.34 -7.46
N LYS A 5 20.78 -16.66 -7.55
CA LYS A 5 21.09 -17.51 -6.40
C LYS A 5 22.39 -17.07 -5.72
N GLN A 6 23.46 -16.85 -6.48
CA GLN A 6 24.75 -16.41 -5.93
C GLN A 6 24.64 -15.08 -5.19
N ILE A 7 23.88 -14.11 -5.73
CA ILE A 7 23.61 -12.83 -5.05
C ILE A 7 22.90 -13.06 -3.71
N LEU A 8 21.91 -13.95 -3.66
CA LEU A 8 21.18 -14.23 -2.42
C LEU A 8 22.04 -14.98 -1.40
N LEU A 9 22.89 -15.92 -1.84
CA LEU A 9 23.82 -16.60 -0.94
C LEU A 9 24.86 -15.64 -0.37
N PHE A 10 25.33 -14.67 -1.16
CA PHE A 10 26.16 -13.58 -0.66
C PHE A 10 25.44 -12.79 0.44
N PHE A 11 24.19 -12.38 0.22
CA PHE A 11 23.42 -11.68 1.26
C PHE A 11 23.18 -12.53 2.50
N ALA A 12 22.82 -13.80 2.34
CA ALA A 12 22.65 -14.74 3.44
C ALA A 12 23.94 -14.89 4.26
N SER A 13 25.12 -14.89 3.61
CA SER A 13 26.41 -14.95 4.31
C SER A 13 26.72 -13.72 5.17
N LEU A 14 26.02 -12.60 4.93
CA LEU A 14 26.15 -11.36 5.70
C LEU A 14 25.12 -11.25 6.84
N HIS A 15 24.27 -12.26 7.03
CA HIS A 15 23.28 -12.25 8.11
C HIS A 15 23.94 -12.16 9.48
N GLY A 16 23.31 -11.37 10.35
CA GLY A 16 23.75 -11.16 11.73
C GLY A 16 22.80 -10.21 12.44
N PRO A 17 22.78 -10.17 13.78
CA PRO A 17 21.76 -9.42 14.53
C PRO A 17 21.63 -7.95 14.11
N ALA A 18 22.75 -7.24 13.92
CA ALA A 18 22.76 -5.82 13.56
C ALA A 18 22.26 -5.58 12.13
N LEU A 19 22.76 -6.33 11.14
CA LEU A 19 22.35 -6.15 9.74
C LEU A 19 20.92 -6.64 9.50
N ASN A 20 20.49 -7.71 10.17
CA ASN A 20 19.12 -8.19 10.16
C ASN A 20 18.18 -7.12 10.75
N PHE A 21 18.57 -6.47 11.85
CA PHE A 21 17.79 -5.38 12.42
C PHE A 21 17.68 -4.20 11.43
N LEU A 22 18.78 -3.78 10.82
CA LEU A 22 18.79 -2.69 9.83
C LEU A 22 17.91 -3.01 8.61
N ALA A 23 18.01 -4.21 8.05
CA ALA A 23 17.19 -4.64 6.93
C ALA A 23 15.69 -4.65 7.30
N GLN A 24 15.35 -5.15 8.49
CA GLN A 24 13.97 -5.14 8.98
C GLN A 24 13.45 -3.72 9.23
N PHE A 25 14.27 -2.84 9.79
CA PHE A 25 13.93 -1.44 10.01
C PHE A 25 13.49 -0.76 8.70
N PHE A 26 14.32 -0.84 7.64
CA PHE A 26 13.97 -0.22 6.36
C PHE A 26 12.77 -0.89 5.67
N THR A 27 12.59 -2.20 5.84
CA THR A 27 11.46 -2.91 5.22
C THR A 27 10.12 -2.49 5.84
N ILE A 28 10.07 -2.14 7.13
CA ILE A 28 8.84 -1.65 7.81
C ILE A 28 8.30 -0.38 7.12
N PHE A 29 9.17 0.53 6.67
CA PHE A 29 8.76 1.74 5.97
C PHE A 29 8.21 1.48 4.56
N ALA A 30 8.30 0.25 4.06
CA ALA A 30 7.69 -0.20 2.81
C ALA A 30 6.45 -1.07 3.05
N GLU A 31 6.09 -1.34 4.31
CA GLU A 31 4.90 -2.11 4.67
C GLU A 31 3.63 -1.25 4.58
N GLU A 32 2.50 -1.94 4.40
CA GLU A 32 1.18 -1.34 4.24
C GLU A 32 0.84 -0.36 5.37
N TYR A 33 1.07 -0.73 6.64
CA TYR A 33 0.78 0.12 7.79
C TYR A 33 1.51 1.46 7.74
N ALA A 34 2.81 1.44 7.45
CA ALA A 34 3.63 2.65 7.37
C ALA A 34 3.22 3.53 6.19
N LEU A 35 2.98 2.93 5.02
CA LEU A 35 2.60 3.67 3.83
C LEU A 35 1.19 4.27 3.94
N ILE A 36 0.23 3.57 4.56
CA ILE A 36 -1.08 4.14 4.89
C ILE A 36 -0.89 5.31 5.85
N ALA A 37 -0.11 5.14 6.93
CA ALA A 37 0.15 6.19 7.91
C ALA A 37 0.74 7.45 7.27
N PHE A 38 1.75 7.31 6.39
CA PHE A 38 2.35 8.44 5.67
C PHE A 38 1.40 9.04 4.64
N GLY A 39 0.69 8.20 3.88
CA GLY A 39 -0.25 8.64 2.85
C GLY A 39 -1.39 9.48 3.43
N VAL A 40 -2.05 8.99 4.49
CA VAL A 40 -3.13 9.73 5.15
C VAL A 40 -2.62 10.95 5.93
N PHE A 41 -1.37 10.93 6.41
CA PHE A 41 -0.74 12.12 6.99
C PHE A 41 -0.61 13.23 5.93
N ILE A 42 -0.08 12.91 4.75
CA ILE A 42 0.04 13.89 3.66
C ILE A 42 -1.35 14.38 3.25
N PHE A 43 -2.29 13.44 3.04
CA PHE A 43 -3.65 13.73 2.62
C PHE A 43 -4.37 14.67 3.60
N TRP A 44 -4.50 14.29 4.87
CA TRP A 44 -5.27 15.06 5.85
C TRP A 44 -4.55 16.32 6.36
N ASN A 45 -3.21 16.33 6.42
CA ASN A 45 -2.48 17.37 7.16
C ASN A 45 -1.62 18.29 6.32
N ILE A 46 -1.13 17.84 5.16
CA ILE A 46 -0.12 18.57 4.40
C ILE A 46 -0.71 19.17 3.14
N ASP A 47 -1.22 18.33 2.25
CA ASP A 47 -1.71 18.74 0.94
C ASP A 47 -2.62 17.64 0.37
N LYS A 48 -3.90 17.96 0.24
CA LYS A 48 -4.93 17.04 -0.23
C LYS A 48 -4.65 16.49 -1.62
N LYS A 49 -4.16 17.33 -2.55
CA LYS A 49 -3.86 16.92 -3.94
C LYS A 49 -2.68 15.96 -3.98
N LYS A 50 -1.61 16.28 -3.25
CA LYS A 50 -0.40 15.43 -3.20
C LYS A 50 -0.66 14.13 -2.45
N GLY A 51 -1.49 14.16 -1.41
CA GLY A 51 -1.94 12.96 -0.71
C GLY A 51 -2.78 12.06 -1.60
N PHE A 52 -3.76 12.64 -2.31
CA PHE A 52 -4.56 11.93 -3.31
C PHE A 52 -3.67 11.24 -4.34
N SER A 53 -2.76 11.98 -4.98
CA SER A 53 -1.95 11.42 -6.05
C SER A 53 -0.93 10.38 -5.56
N SER A 54 -0.39 10.53 -4.34
CA SER A 54 0.52 9.53 -3.76
C SER A 54 -0.20 8.24 -3.35
N CYS A 55 -1.36 8.34 -2.68
CA CYS A 55 -2.13 7.16 -2.27
C CYS A 55 -2.70 6.38 -3.46
N PHE A 56 -3.26 7.07 -4.45
CA PHE A 56 -3.79 6.40 -5.64
C PHE A 56 -2.66 5.81 -6.50
N SER A 57 -1.50 6.46 -6.61
CA SER A 57 -0.34 5.89 -7.33
C SER A 57 0.12 4.58 -6.67
N LEU A 58 0.18 4.56 -5.33
CA LEU A 58 0.51 3.37 -4.55
C LEU A 58 -0.49 2.24 -4.81
N LEU A 59 -1.79 2.53 -4.72
CA LEU A 59 -2.82 1.50 -4.90
C LEU A 59 -2.89 0.99 -6.34
N ILE A 60 -2.71 1.83 -7.34
CA ILE A 60 -2.67 1.37 -8.74
C ILE A 60 -1.45 0.46 -8.96
N ALA A 61 -0.27 0.85 -8.47
CA ALA A 61 0.94 0.03 -8.59
C ALA A 61 0.81 -1.31 -7.83
N ASN A 62 0.23 -1.30 -6.62
CA ASN A 62 0.01 -2.51 -5.84
C ASN A 62 -1.01 -3.46 -6.49
N ASN A 63 -2.10 -2.94 -7.05
CA ASN A 63 -3.07 -3.77 -7.76
C ASN A 63 -2.44 -4.35 -9.04
N ALA A 64 -1.68 -3.57 -9.82
CA ALA A 64 -0.95 -4.07 -10.98
C ALA A 64 0.05 -5.17 -10.59
N MET A 65 0.82 -4.95 -9.52
CA MET A 65 1.77 -5.94 -8.98
C MET A 65 1.08 -7.23 -8.55
N ASN A 66 -0.04 -7.14 -7.83
CA ASN A 66 -0.78 -8.32 -7.37
C ASN A 66 -1.44 -9.09 -8.52
N ILE A 67 -1.90 -8.40 -9.57
CA ILE A 67 -2.37 -9.04 -10.81
C ILE A 67 -1.22 -9.81 -11.47
N ILE A 68 -0.04 -9.19 -11.60
CA ILE A 68 1.13 -9.87 -12.17
C ILE A 68 1.51 -11.08 -11.31
N LYS A 69 1.51 -10.97 -9.98
CA LYS A 69 1.75 -12.11 -9.07
C LYS A 69 0.77 -13.25 -9.29
N ALA A 70 -0.52 -12.93 -9.43
CA ALA A 70 -1.58 -13.93 -9.62
C ALA A 70 -1.45 -14.69 -10.96
N ILE A 71 -0.89 -14.02 -11.99
CA ILE A 71 -0.63 -14.60 -13.32
C ILE A 71 0.68 -15.40 -13.33
N VAL A 72 1.78 -14.81 -12.88
CA VAL A 72 3.14 -15.38 -13.04
C VAL A 72 3.43 -16.48 -12.02
N ARG A 73 2.92 -16.36 -10.79
CA ARG A 73 3.03 -17.36 -9.72
C ARG A 73 4.46 -17.88 -9.47
N PHE A 74 5.45 -16.97 -9.57
CA PHE A 74 6.85 -17.35 -9.43
C PHE A 74 7.19 -17.74 -7.98
N PRO A 75 7.84 -18.91 -7.74
CA PRO A 75 8.18 -19.37 -6.41
C PRO A 75 9.24 -18.48 -5.75
N ARG A 76 9.23 -18.45 -4.41
CA ARG A 76 10.15 -17.65 -3.61
C ARG A 76 11.51 -18.35 -3.45
N PRO A 77 12.60 -17.60 -3.15
CA PRO A 77 13.94 -18.19 -3.09
C PRO A 77 14.09 -19.40 -2.18
N TRP A 78 13.55 -19.33 -0.97
CA TRP A 78 13.62 -20.42 0.02
C TRP A 78 12.88 -21.69 -0.39
N MET A 79 11.99 -21.62 -1.39
CA MET A 79 11.30 -22.81 -1.91
C MET A 79 12.17 -23.60 -2.91
N LEU A 80 13.23 -22.97 -3.42
CA LEU A 80 14.11 -23.54 -4.45
C LEU A 80 15.57 -23.68 -4.01
N ILE A 81 15.95 -23.08 -2.89
CA ILE A 81 17.31 -23.12 -2.35
C ILE A 81 17.26 -23.74 -0.95
N ASP A 82 17.67 -25.00 -0.86
CA ASP A 82 17.74 -25.72 0.41
C ASP A 82 18.73 -25.06 1.37
N GLY A 83 18.34 -24.94 2.63
CA GLY A 83 19.18 -24.35 3.69
C GLY A 83 19.43 -22.85 3.56
N LEU A 84 18.71 -22.13 2.70
CA LEU A 84 18.82 -20.68 2.59
C LEU A 84 18.35 -20.01 3.89
N ASP A 85 19.28 -19.40 4.62
CA ASP A 85 18.93 -18.59 5.78
C ASP A 85 18.04 -17.43 5.32
N THR A 86 16.78 -17.45 5.74
CA THR A 86 15.76 -16.51 5.27
C THR A 86 15.06 -15.92 6.48
N VAL A 87 15.06 -14.59 6.55
CA VAL A 87 14.54 -13.84 7.69
C VAL A 87 13.15 -13.32 7.35
N ARG A 88 12.21 -13.39 8.31
CA ARG A 88 10.79 -12.96 8.17
C ARG A 88 9.94 -13.75 7.15
N GLN A 89 10.22 -15.04 6.92
CA GLN A 89 9.39 -15.93 6.07
C GLN A 89 7.88 -15.82 6.37
N GLY A 90 7.49 -15.81 7.65
CA GLY A 90 6.08 -15.77 8.08
C GLY A 90 5.31 -14.49 7.72
N THR A 91 6.00 -13.44 7.26
CA THR A 91 5.36 -12.20 6.81
C THR A 91 5.37 -12.03 5.29
N ALA A 92 6.03 -12.95 4.58
CA ALA A 92 6.17 -12.90 3.12
C ALA A 92 5.05 -13.71 2.46
N THR A 93 3.86 -13.12 2.40
CA THR A 93 2.66 -13.72 1.80
C THR A 93 2.68 -13.71 0.27
N GLY A 94 1.95 -14.63 -0.36
CA GLY A 94 1.83 -14.73 -1.82
C GLY A 94 3.12 -15.14 -2.56
N TYR A 95 3.04 -15.13 -3.90
CA TYR A 95 4.17 -15.47 -4.79
C TYR A 95 5.29 -14.42 -4.78
N SER A 96 6.45 -14.74 -5.35
CA SER A 96 7.64 -13.88 -5.31
C SER A 96 7.57 -12.69 -6.26
N PHE A 97 7.27 -12.94 -7.54
CA PHE A 97 7.44 -11.96 -8.61
C PHE A 97 6.18 -11.13 -8.93
N PRO A 98 6.27 -9.78 -9.04
CA PRO A 98 7.39 -8.92 -8.65
C PRO A 98 7.31 -8.59 -7.14
N SER A 99 8.34 -7.95 -6.59
CA SER A 99 8.45 -7.68 -5.15
C SER A 99 7.45 -6.62 -4.67
N GLY A 100 6.56 -6.99 -3.75
CA GLY A 100 5.51 -6.10 -3.24
C GLY A 100 6.03 -4.87 -2.48
N HIS A 101 6.89 -5.08 -1.47
CA HIS A 101 7.47 -3.96 -0.70
C HIS A 101 8.27 -3.02 -1.60
N THR A 102 9.02 -3.58 -2.55
CA THR A 102 9.79 -2.77 -3.50
C THR A 102 8.87 -1.93 -4.37
N THR A 103 7.79 -2.50 -4.93
CA THR A 103 6.79 -1.76 -5.72
C THR A 103 6.09 -0.69 -4.89
N SER A 104 5.69 -1.01 -3.66
CA SER A 104 5.00 -0.08 -2.77
C SER A 104 5.90 1.09 -2.38
N ALA A 105 7.16 0.83 -2.00
CA ALA A 105 8.14 1.88 -1.72
C ALA A 105 8.43 2.73 -2.96
N ALA A 106 8.72 2.09 -4.11
CA ALA A 106 9.03 2.77 -5.35
C ALA A 106 7.89 3.70 -5.79
N SER A 107 6.64 3.23 -5.78
CA SER A 107 5.48 4.05 -6.16
C SER A 107 5.20 5.18 -5.17
N PHE A 108 5.16 4.90 -3.86
CA PHE A 108 4.83 5.93 -2.87
C PHE A 108 5.91 7.01 -2.77
N TYR A 109 7.17 6.63 -2.56
CA TYR A 109 8.25 7.59 -2.33
C TYR A 109 8.61 8.37 -3.60
N SER A 110 8.51 7.77 -4.79
CA SER A 110 8.69 8.53 -6.03
C SER A 110 7.55 9.53 -6.24
N ALA A 111 6.29 9.17 -5.92
CA ALA A 111 5.16 10.10 -6.00
C ALA A 111 5.36 11.29 -5.05
N VAL A 112 5.78 11.04 -3.81
CA VAL A 112 6.13 12.09 -2.85
C VAL A 112 7.27 12.97 -3.39
N ALA A 113 8.35 12.39 -3.89
CA ALA A 113 9.49 13.16 -4.42
C ALA A 113 9.07 14.10 -5.57
N VAL A 114 8.30 13.59 -6.53
CA VAL A 114 7.86 14.35 -7.71
C VAL A 114 6.81 15.41 -7.36
N ASN A 115 5.91 15.12 -6.42
CA ASN A 115 4.87 16.05 -5.98
C ASN A 115 5.42 17.24 -5.18
N PHE A 116 6.42 17.01 -4.33
CA PHE A 116 6.96 18.05 -3.44
C PHE A 116 8.14 18.81 -4.05
N ARG A 117 8.92 18.20 -4.95
CA ARG A 117 10.06 18.81 -5.66
C ARG A 117 11.08 19.49 -4.74
N LYS A 118 11.25 18.99 -3.51
CA LYS A 118 12.26 19.46 -2.55
C LYS A 118 13.46 18.53 -2.61
N ARG A 119 14.64 19.06 -2.96
CA ARG A 119 15.86 18.25 -3.15
C ARG A 119 16.18 17.33 -1.97
N TRP A 120 16.12 17.85 -0.74
CA TRP A 120 16.38 17.06 0.47
C TRP A 120 15.37 15.91 0.64
N LEU A 121 14.09 16.15 0.34
CA LEU A 121 13.04 15.13 0.44
C LEU A 121 13.18 14.08 -0.67
N SER A 122 13.54 14.49 -1.89
CA SER A 122 13.82 13.56 -2.99
C SER A 122 14.99 12.63 -2.66
N ILE A 123 16.03 13.13 -1.98
CA ILE A 123 17.16 12.31 -1.50
C ILE A 123 16.66 11.29 -0.47
N ILE A 124 15.87 11.72 0.53
CA ILE A 124 15.29 10.80 1.52
C ILE A 124 14.44 9.73 0.83
N CYS A 125 13.55 10.12 -0.09
CA CYS A 125 12.72 9.17 -0.84
C CYS A 125 13.57 8.16 -1.63
N ALA A 126 14.64 8.61 -2.30
CA ALA A 126 15.53 7.72 -3.05
C ALA A 126 16.26 6.72 -2.12
N VAL A 127 16.73 7.21 -0.96
CA VAL A 127 17.33 6.38 0.09
C VAL A 127 16.35 5.33 0.60
N MET A 128 15.10 5.71 0.88
CA MET A 128 14.05 4.79 1.34
C MET A 128 13.73 3.72 0.28
N ILE A 129 13.64 4.09 -1.00
CA ILE A 129 13.43 3.13 -2.09
C ILE A 129 14.59 2.15 -2.19
N PHE A 130 15.83 2.66 -2.17
CA PHE A 130 17.04 1.85 -2.28
C PHE A 130 17.14 0.84 -1.15
N PHE A 131 17.01 1.29 0.11
CA PHE A 131 17.11 0.38 1.26
C PHE A 131 15.91 -0.55 1.40
N ALA A 132 14.70 -0.14 0.99
CA ALA A 132 13.57 -1.05 0.90
C ALA A 132 13.85 -2.19 -0.10
N ALA A 133 14.32 -1.85 -1.30
CA ALA A 133 14.68 -2.83 -2.33
C ALA A 133 15.81 -3.77 -1.86
N LEU A 134 16.88 -3.19 -1.32
CA LEU A 134 18.03 -3.93 -0.78
C LEU A 134 17.61 -4.87 0.36
N SER A 135 16.74 -4.41 1.26
CA SER A 135 16.24 -5.23 2.37
C SER A 135 15.58 -6.52 1.89
N ARG A 136 14.92 -6.53 0.72
CA ARG A 136 14.20 -7.71 0.22
C ARG A 136 15.14 -8.79 -0.31
N MET A 137 16.26 -8.38 -0.91
CA MET A 137 17.32 -9.30 -1.31
C MET A 137 18.13 -9.73 -0.08
N PHE A 138 18.43 -8.79 0.82
CA PHE A 138 19.15 -9.07 2.06
C PHE A 138 18.43 -10.13 2.90
N LEU A 139 17.12 -9.96 3.17
CA LEU A 139 16.32 -10.93 3.94
C LEU A 139 16.06 -12.26 3.19
N CYS A 140 16.59 -12.43 1.98
CA CYS A 140 16.46 -13.62 1.13
C CYS A 140 15.02 -14.02 0.77
N VAL A 141 14.08 -13.05 0.77
CA VAL A 141 12.65 -13.30 0.52
C VAL A 141 12.21 -13.02 -0.92
N HIS A 142 13.06 -12.40 -1.73
CA HIS A 142 12.81 -12.08 -3.13
C HIS A 142 14.06 -12.25 -3.97
N TRP A 143 13.85 -12.62 -5.23
CA TRP A 143 14.91 -12.66 -6.23
C TRP A 143 15.30 -11.24 -6.67
N PRO A 144 16.56 -11.00 -7.07
CA PRO A 144 16.98 -9.72 -7.64
C PRO A 144 16.09 -9.23 -8.80
N MET A 145 15.60 -10.14 -9.65
CA MET A 145 14.68 -9.79 -10.73
C MET A 145 13.30 -9.33 -10.21
N ASP A 146 12.79 -9.93 -9.13
CA ASP A 146 11.54 -9.48 -8.49
C ASP A 146 11.67 -8.02 -8.02
N VAL A 147 12.83 -7.67 -7.48
CA VAL A 147 13.15 -6.34 -6.96
C VAL A 147 13.32 -5.35 -8.11
N GLY A 148 14.09 -5.69 -9.14
CA GLY A 148 14.26 -4.84 -10.32
C GLY A 148 12.92 -4.54 -11.02
N CYS A 149 12.11 -5.56 -11.26
CA CYS A 149 10.77 -5.37 -11.85
C CYS A 149 9.82 -4.62 -10.91
N GLY A 150 9.93 -4.82 -9.59
CA GLY A 150 9.16 -4.03 -8.62
C GLY A 150 9.50 -2.54 -8.63
N LEU A 151 10.80 -2.20 -8.73
CA LEU A 151 11.25 -0.81 -8.89
C LEU A 151 10.69 -0.18 -10.17
N LEU A 152 10.83 -0.89 -11.29
CA LEU A 152 10.35 -0.42 -12.60
C LEU A 152 8.83 -0.23 -12.60
N LEU A 153 8.09 -1.19 -12.06
CA LEU A 153 6.63 -1.11 -11.98
C LEU A 153 6.18 0.05 -11.09
N GLY A 154 6.74 0.16 -9.89
CA GLY A 154 6.36 1.20 -8.93
C GLY A 154 6.65 2.61 -9.46
N CYS A 155 7.90 2.87 -9.84
CA CYS A 155 8.30 4.16 -10.41
C CYS A 155 7.57 4.44 -11.73
N GLY A 156 7.46 3.44 -12.62
CA GLY A 156 6.79 3.56 -13.92
C GLY A 156 5.33 3.96 -13.76
N CYS A 157 4.58 3.30 -12.88
CA CYS A 157 3.21 3.67 -12.55
C CYS A 157 3.13 5.14 -12.11
N THR A 158 4.02 5.58 -11.22
CA THR A 158 4.03 6.98 -10.77
C THR A 158 4.31 7.95 -11.92
N PHE A 159 5.40 7.79 -12.67
CA PHE A 159 5.78 8.74 -13.72
C PHE A 159 4.74 8.82 -14.85
N VAL A 160 4.11 7.69 -15.20
CA VAL A 160 3.06 7.65 -16.23
C VAL A 160 1.75 8.27 -15.72
N LEU A 161 1.31 7.91 -14.51
CA LEU A 161 -0.02 8.26 -14.04
C LEU A 161 -0.09 9.62 -13.36
N LEU A 162 0.99 10.11 -12.75
CA LEU A 162 0.94 11.29 -11.88
C LEU A 162 0.43 12.54 -12.61
N ARG A 163 0.82 12.74 -13.88
CA ARG A 163 0.32 13.86 -14.69
C ARG A 163 -1.19 13.75 -14.95
N TRP A 164 -1.66 12.55 -15.32
CA TRP A 164 -3.07 12.29 -15.53
C TRP A 164 -3.87 12.48 -14.23
N MET A 165 -3.37 11.96 -13.10
CA MET A 165 -4.02 12.09 -11.79
C MET A 165 -4.12 13.54 -11.33
N ASN A 166 -3.08 14.34 -11.55
CA ASN A 166 -3.11 15.77 -11.24
C ASN A 166 -4.16 16.49 -12.11
N SER A 167 -4.22 16.19 -13.41
CA SER A 167 -5.26 16.72 -14.30
C SER A 167 -6.67 16.28 -13.89
N VAL A 168 -6.85 15.02 -13.48
CA VAL A 168 -8.11 14.52 -12.94
C VAL A 168 -8.49 15.25 -11.66
N TYR A 169 -7.55 15.53 -10.76
CA TYR A 169 -7.81 16.23 -9.51
C TYR A 169 -8.24 17.69 -9.72
N ASP A 170 -7.61 18.38 -10.67
CA ASP A 170 -7.86 19.79 -10.95
C ASP A 170 -9.29 20.04 -11.50
N ASP A 171 -9.85 19.08 -12.22
CA ASP A 171 -11.28 19.08 -12.57
C ASP A 171 -12.09 18.35 -11.49
N LYS A 172 -12.78 19.12 -10.64
CA LYS A 172 -13.57 18.57 -9.52
C LYS A 172 -14.58 17.52 -9.96
N GLN A 173 -15.31 17.74 -11.05
CA GLN A 173 -16.39 16.84 -11.46
C GLN A 173 -15.83 15.55 -12.09
N LYS A 174 -14.75 15.67 -12.86
CA LYS A 174 -13.98 14.52 -13.36
C LYS A 174 -13.37 13.73 -12.21
N CYS A 175 -12.79 14.41 -11.21
CA CYS A 175 -12.21 13.79 -10.01
C CYS A 175 -13.23 12.91 -9.27
N ILE A 176 -14.43 13.44 -9.04
CA ILE A 176 -15.53 12.72 -8.39
C ILE A 176 -15.93 11.51 -9.24
N LYS A 177 -16.20 11.71 -10.54
CA LYS A 177 -16.62 10.62 -11.44
C LYS A 177 -15.59 9.49 -11.51
N VAL A 178 -14.31 9.81 -11.72
CA VAL A 178 -13.23 8.81 -11.78
C VAL A 178 -13.12 8.05 -10.46
N SER A 179 -13.16 8.75 -9.32
CA SER A 179 -13.07 8.11 -8.00
C SER A 179 -14.28 7.22 -7.69
N MET A 180 -15.49 7.63 -8.12
CA MET A 180 -16.69 6.79 -8.03
C MET A 180 -16.57 5.54 -8.91
N TRP A 181 -16.12 5.67 -10.15
CA TRP A 181 -15.93 4.52 -11.04
C TRP A 181 -14.88 3.55 -10.50
N ILE A 182 -13.77 4.05 -9.95
CA ILE A 182 -12.80 3.23 -9.22
C ILE A 182 -13.49 2.51 -8.06
N GLY A 183 -14.27 3.23 -7.24
CA GLY A 183 -15.04 2.64 -6.15
C GLY A 183 -15.93 1.48 -6.61
N ILE A 184 -16.73 1.69 -7.66
CA ILE A 184 -17.64 0.69 -8.22
C ILE A 184 -16.88 -0.52 -8.76
N ILE A 185 -15.93 -0.30 -9.68
CA ILE A 185 -15.21 -1.38 -10.38
C ILE A 185 -14.45 -2.24 -9.37
N PHE A 186 -13.71 -1.63 -8.47
CA PHE A 186 -12.90 -2.37 -7.50
C PHE A 186 -13.76 -3.04 -6.44
N THR A 187 -14.91 -2.48 -6.06
CA THR A 187 -15.84 -3.17 -5.14
C THR A 187 -16.46 -4.40 -5.79
N LEU A 188 -16.88 -4.31 -7.05
CA LEU A 188 -17.38 -5.47 -7.80
C LEU A 188 -16.31 -6.55 -7.92
N ALA A 189 -15.08 -6.17 -8.28
CA ALA A 189 -13.96 -7.10 -8.33
C ALA A 189 -13.68 -7.75 -6.97
N PHE A 190 -13.70 -6.98 -5.88
CA PHE A 190 -13.55 -7.50 -4.52
C PHE A 190 -14.62 -8.54 -4.18
N ILE A 191 -15.90 -8.27 -4.48
CA ILE A 191 -16.99 -9.20 -4.18
C ILE A 191 -16.79 -10.50 -4.97
N VAL A 192 -16.49 -10.40 -6.27
CA VAL A 192 -16.27 -11.56 -7.13
C VAL A 192 -15.09 -12.40 -6.64
N ILE A 193 -13.92 -11.79 -6.39
CA ILE A 193 -12.73 -12.50 -5.92
C ILE A 193 -12.99 -13.14 -4.55
N SER A 194 -13.72 -12.47 -3.66
CA SER A 194 -14.08 -13.03 -2.34
C SER A 194 -14.94 -14.28 -2.46
N ILE A 195 -15.93 -14.28 -3.36
CA ILE A 195 -16.77 -15.46 -3.62
C ILE A 195 -15.90 -16.60 -4.15
N LEU A 196 -15.07 -16.33 -5.17
CA LEU A 196 -14.19 -17.34 -5.77
C LEU A 196 -13.20 -17.95 -4.77
N LEU A 197 -12.68 -17.15 -3.82
CA LEU A 197 -11.82 -17.63 -2.74
C LEU A 197 -12.59 -18.51 -1.75
N MET A 198 -13.80 -18.11 -1.37
CA MET A 198 -14.63 -18.87 -0.43
C MET A 198 -15.11 -20.20 -0.99
N THR A 199 -15.31 -20.29 -2.31
CA THR A 199 -15.65 -21.54 -3.01
C THR A 199 -14.44 -22.41 -3.34
N GLY A 200 -13.21 -21.95 -3.04
CA GLY A 200 -11.98 -22.64 -3.40
C GLY A 200 -11.73 -22.70 -4.91
N SER A 201 -12.39 -21.84 -5.70
CA SER A 201 -12.29 -21.85 -7.16
C SER A 201 -11.03 -21.17 -7.69
N VAL A 202 -10.35 -20.38 -6.86
CA VAL A 202 -9.07 -19.74 -7.20
C VAL A 202 -8.04 -19.93 -6.09
N ASP A 203 -6.77 -19.89 -6.47
CA ASP A 203 -5.62 -20.06 -5.56
C ASP A 203 -5.55 -18.92 -4.53
N GLU A 204 -5.70 -19.27 -3.24
CA GLU A 204 -5.64 -18.31 -2.14
C GLU A 204 -4.28 -17.60 -2.06
N LEU A 205 -3.18 -18.29 -2.39
CA LEU A 205 -1.84 -17.71 -2.38
C LEU A 205 -1.67 -16.64 -3.45
N ALA A 206 -2.35 -16.78 -4.60
CA ALA A 206 -2.30 -15.82 -5.69
C ALA A 206 -3.29 -14.66 -5.51
N PHE A 207 -4.51 -14.94 -5.05
CA PHE A 207 -5.61 -13.97 -5.07
C PHE A 207 -5.93 -13.33 -3.72
N GLY A 208 -5.43 -13.86 -2.59
CA GLY A 208 -5.73 -13.35 -1.25
C GLY A 208 -5.29 -11.90 -1.05
N ASP A 209 -4.03 -11.59 -1.35
CA ASP A 209 -3.49 -10.23 -1.19
C ASP A 209 -3.96 -9.27 -2.29
N LEU A 210 -4.26 -9.80 -3.49
CA LEU A 210 -4.93 -9.05 -4.54
C LEU A 210 -6.30 -8.57 -4.05
N ASN A 211 -7.10 -9.46 -3.45
CA ASN A 211 -8.44 -9.12 -2.98
C ASN A 211 -8.41 -8.04 -1.88
N VAL A 212 -7.43 -8.11 -0.97
CA VAL A 212 -7.21 -7.08 0.06
C VAL A 212 -6.92 -5.73 -0.61
N SER A 213 -5.96 -5.69 -1.53
CA SER A 213 -5.58 -4.45 -2.25
C SER A 213 -6.74 -3.87 -3.07
N VAL A 214 -7.53 -4.72 -3.71
CA VAL A 214 -8.72 -4.33 -4.49
C VAL A 214 -9.80 -3.75 -3.58
N SER A 215 -10.08 -4.41 -2.45
CA SER A 215 -11.06 -3.94 -1.47
C SER A 215 -10.69 -2.58 -0.87
N LEU A 216 -9.42 -2.39 -0.50
CA LEU A 216 -8.89 -1.13 0.02
C LEU A 216 -9.06 0.01 -1.00
N PHE A 217 -8.80 -0.26 -2.28
CA PHE A 217 -8.92 0.75 -3.33
C PHE A 217 -10.37 1.11 -3.66
N GLY A 218 -11.27 0.12 -3.66
CA GLY A 218 -12.71 0.35 -3.79
C GLY A 218 -13.25 1.26 -2.69
N GLY A 219 -12.86 0.97 -1.44
CA GLY A 219 -13.20 1.80 -0.28
C GLY A 219 -12.70 3.23 -0.43
N LEU A 220 -11.41 3.41 -0.74
CA LEU A 220 -10.82 4.74 -0.92
C LEU A 220 -11.50 5.53 -2.04
N GLY A 221 -11.83 4.89 -3.17
CA GLY A 221 -12.54 5.51 -4.28
C GLY A 221 -13.88 6.13 -3.85
N PHE A 222 -14.72 5.36 -3.14
CA PHE A 222 -15.98 5.87 -2.60
C PHE A 222 -15.79 6.93 -1.52
N GLY A 223 -14.91 6.68 -0.56
CA GLY A 223 -14.67 7.59 0.56
C GLY A 223 -14.20 8.96 0.06
N PHE A 224 -13.24 8.96 -0.88
CA PHE A 224 -12.70 10.17 -1.47
C PHE A 224 -13.72 10.89 -2.38
N ALA A 225 -14.48 10.16 -3.20
CA ALA A 225 -15.51 10.77 -4.04
C ALA A 225 -16.61 11.45 -3.20
N LEU A 226 -17.01 10.83 -2.08
CA LEU A 226 -17.99 11.39 -1.16
C LEU A 226 -17.47 12.65 -0.48
N GLU A 227 -16.21 12.63 -0.04
CA GLU A 227 -15.54 13.80 0.52
C GLU A 227 -15.45 14.94 -0.50
N ARG A 228 -14.93 14.68 -1.70
CA ARG A 228 -14.75 15.68 -2.77
C ARG A 228 -16.07 16.27 -3.25
N SER A 229 -17.17 15.52 -3.19
CA SER A 229 -18.51 16.00 -3.59
C SER A 229 -19.23 16.79 -2.49
N ARG A 230 -19.17 16.34 -1.23
CA ARG A 230 -19.99 16.92 -0.14
C ARG A 230 -19.30 17.96 0.71
N PHE A 231 -17.97 17.90 0.84
CA PHE A 231 -17.25 18.79 1.75
C PHE A 231 -16.10 19.52 1.08
N ASP A 232 -15.26 18.78 0.36
CA ASP A 232 -14.11 19.31 -0.35
C ASP A 232 -13.14 20.12 0.53
N TYR A 233 -12.72 19.51 1.65
CA TYR A 233 -11.94 20.19 2.69
C TYR A 233 -10.64 20.82 2.16
N GLN A 234 -10.20 21.87 2.85
CA GLN A 234 -8.93 22.52 2.63
C GLN A 234 -8.02 22.32 3.84
N VAL A 235 -6.73 22.18 3.59
CA VAL A 235 -5.75 22.02 4.67
C VAL A 235 -5.38 23.39 5.21
N GLU A 236 -5.79 23.70 6.45
CA GLU A 236 -5.44 24.98 7.06
C GLU A 236 -3.93 25.15 7.35
N LYS A 237 -3.46 26.40 7.37
CA LYS A 237 -2.08 26.75 7.74
C LYS A 237 -1.93 26.85 9.27
N GLY A 238 -0.79 26.46 9.81
CA GLY A 238 -0.30 26.90 11.13
C GLY A 238 -0.85 26.23 12.40
N ASN A 239 -1.91 25.42 12.37
CA ASN A 239 -2.46 24.81 13.61
C ASN A 239 -2.05 23.34 13.81
N TRP A 240 -0.79 23.09 14.17
CA TRP A 240 -0.26 21.74 14.33
C TRP A 240 -0.93 20.92 15.44
N GLY A 241 -1.44 21.54 16.51
CA GLY A 241 -2.21 20.84 17.53
C GLY A 241 -3.46 20.18 16.94
N LYS A 242 -4.23 20.94 16.16
CA LYS A 242 -5.40 20.41 15.41
C LYS A 242 -5.00 19.32 14.40
N LYS A 243 -3.88 19.50 13.68
CA LYS A 243 -3.38 18.51 12.71
C LYS A 243 -2.97 17.19 13.35
N ILE A 244 -2.26 17.25 14.47
CA ILE A 244 -1.84 16.08 15.23
C ILE A 244 -3.07 15.37 15.80
N LEU A 245 -3.99 16.13 16.42
CA LEU A 245 -5.21 15.57 17.00
C LEU A 245 -6.06 14.84 15.95
N ARG A 246 -6.31 15.46 14.79
CA ARG A 246 -7.07 14.80 13.72
C ARG A 246 -6.36 13.56 13.18
N TYR A 247 -5.05 13.59 13.09
CA TYR A 247 -4.27 12.44 12.62
C TYR A 247 -4.36 11.28 13.60
N VAL A 248 -4.16 11.53 14.90
CA VAL A 248 -4.24 10.52 15.95
C VAL A 248 -5.62 9.88 15.98
N ILE A 249 -6.70 10.68 15.96
CA ILE A 249 -8.08 10.16 15.94
C ILE A 249 -8.34 9.34 14.67
N GLY A 250 -7.95 9.86 13.50
CA GLY A 250 -8.15 9.18 12.22
C GLY A 250 -7.40 7.86 12.14
N MET A 251 -6.14 7.84 12.61
CA MET A 251 -5.30 6.65 12.67
C MET A 251 -5.78 5.65 13.71
N ALA A 252 -6.31 6.08 14.85
CA ALA A 252 -6.87 5.17 15.86
C ALA A 252 -7.98 4.29 15.26
N VAL A 253 -8.85 4.87 14.43
CA VAL A 253 -9.89 4.11 13.72
C VAL A 253 -9.28 3.18 12.67
N ILE A 254 -8.27 3.62 11.90
CA ILE A 254 -7.56 2.74 10.95
C ILE A 254 -6.94 1.54 11.66
N PHE A 255 -6.22 1.76 12.77
CA PHE A 255 -5.61 0.67 13.54
C PHE A 255 -6.66 -0.24 14.19
N PHE A 256 -7.75 0.33 14.70
CA PHE A 256 -8.86 -0.46 15.22
C PHE A 256 -9.45 -1.35 14.12
N LEU A 257 -9.69 -0.81 12.92
CA LEU A 257 -10.16 -1.60 11.78
C LEU A 257 -9.13 -2.66 11.37
N MET A 258 -7.86 -2.33 11.20
CA MET A 258 -6.86 -3.30 10.70
C MET A 258 -6.53 -4.40 11.72
N MET A 259 -6.40 -4.04 13.00
CA MET A 259 -5.89 -4.92 14.07
C MET A 259 -6.97 -5.30 15.07
N GLY A 260 -7.78 -4.35 15.53
CA GLY A 260 -8.77 -4.56 16.61
C GLY A 260 -10.01 -5.37 16.19
N VAL A 261 -10.48 -5.21 14.95
CA VAL A 261 -11.65 -5.96 14.44
C VAL A 261 -11.29 -7.42 14.13
N LYS A 262 -10.02 -7.73 13.82
CA LYS A 262 -9.57 -9.10 13.53
C LYS A 262 -9.90 -10.11 14.65
N PRO A 263 -9.45 -9.93 15.90
CA PRO A 263 -9.71 -10.89 16.97
C PRO A 263 -11.21 -11.02 17.28
N ILE A 264 -12.00 -9.95 17.14
CA ILE A 264 -13.46 -9.98 17.34
C ILE A 264 -14.12 -10.91 16.30
N LEU A 265 -13.76 -10.77 15.02
CA LEU A 265 -14.29 -11.65 13.97
C LEU A 265 -13.87 -13.10 14.17
N VAL A 266 -12.65 -13.33 14.65
CA VAL A 266 -12.14 -14.69 14.98
C VAL A 266 -12.94 -15.28 16.14
N SER A 267 -13.18 -14.54 17.23
CA SER A 267 -13.95 -15.04 18.38
C SER A 267 -15.40 -15.34 18.04
N LEU A 268 -15.96 -14.68 17.01
CA LEU A 268 -17.31 -14.91 16.51
C LEU A 268 -17.38 -15.99 15.42
N ASN A 269 -16.26 -16.67 15.10
CA ASN A 269 -16.13 -17.62 13.99
C ASN A 269 -16.59 -17.04 12.63
N ALA A 270 -16.43 -15.73 12.44
CA ALA A 270 -16.87 -14.99 11.27
C ALA A 270 -15.70 -14.53 10.38
N TYR A 271 -14.45 -14.91 10.71
CA TYR A 271 -13.27 -14.49 9.97
C TYR A 271 -13.03 -15.35 8.73
N ASN A 272 -13.24 -14.77 7.54
CA ASN A 272 -13.04 -15.41 6.23
C ASN A 272 -12.54 -14.38 5.19
N ALA A 273 -12.37 -14.80 3.93
CA ALA A 273 -11.88 -13.94 2.85
C ALA A 273 -12.73 -12.67 2.66
N LEU A 274 -14.06 -12.80 2.73
CA LEU A 274 -15.00 -11.69 2.59
C LEU A 274 -14.87 -10.72 3.76
N THR A 275 -14.94 -11.19 5.01
CA THR A 275 -14.88 -10.31 6.19
C THR A 275 -13.50 -9.68 6.38
N ARG A 276 -12.41 -10.37 5.98
CA ARG A 276 -11.07 -9.76 5.85
C ARG A 276 -11.12 -8.57 4.90
N CYS A 277 -11.66 -8.74 3.70
CA CYS A 277 -11.65 -7.69 2.68
C CYS A 277 -12.67 -6.56 2.97
N CYS A 278 -13.84 -6.86 3.56
CA CYS A 278 -14.74 -5.84 4.08
C CYS A 278 -14.03 -4.89 5.06
N ARG A 279 -13.16 -5.42 5.91
CA ARG A 279 -12.38 -4.62 6.85
C ARG A 279 -11.41 -3.67 6.15
N TYR A 280 -10.70 -4.14 5.13
CA TYR A 280 -9.79 -3.29 4.34
C TYR A 280 -10.54 -2.29 3.45
N PHE A 281 -11.71 -2.66 2.94
CA PHE A 281 -12.63 -1.72 2.30
C PHE A 281 -13.01 -0.58 3.25
N LEU A 282 -13.37 -0.90 4.51
CA LEU A 282 -13.68 0.11 5.52
C LEU A 282 -12.46 0.99 5.86
N VAL A 283 -11.24 0.45 5.85
CA VAL A 283 -10.00 1.25 6.02
C VAL A 283 -9.87 2.28 4.91
N GLY A 284 -10.02 1.86 3.65
CA GLY A 284 -9.94 2.77 2.50
C GLY A 284 -11.05 3.81 2.53
N PHE A 285 -12.28 3.37 2.79
CA PHE A 285 -13.45 4.23 2.90
C PHE A 285 -13.29 5.28 4.00
N TRP A 286 -12.84 4.86 5.19
CA TRP A 286 -12.53 5.75 6.29
C TRP A 286 -11.43 6.76 5.92
N GLY A 287 -10.35 6.30 5.30
CA GLY A 287 -9.25 7.13 4.79
C GLY A 287 -9.74 8.33 3.96
N GLY A 288 -10.71 8.08 3.08
CA GLY A 288 -11.32 9.10 2.23
C GLY A 288 -12.39 9.96 2.93
N VAL A 289 -13.31 9.34 3.68
CA VAL A 289 -14.51 10.01 4.23
C VAL A 289 -14.27 10.74 5.56
N TYR A 290 -13.21 10.38 6.29
CA TYR A 290 -12.93 10.93 7.62
C TYR A 290 -12.99 12.47 7.70
N PRO A 291 -12.53 13.25 6.71
CA PRO A 291 -12.67 14.71 6.73
C PRO A 291 -14.11 15.21 6.90
N ILE A 292 -15.10 14.51 6.33
CA ILE A 292 -16.52 14.85 6.51
C ILE A 292 -16.94 14.62 7.97
N VAL A 293 -16.53 13.50 8.57
CA VAL A 293 -16.84 13.15 9.96
C VAL A 293 -16.18 14.14 10.92
N GLY A 294 -14.89 14.41 10.70
CA GLY A 294 -14.09 15.33 11.50
C GLY A 294 -14.56 16.79 11.40
N ARG A 295 -15.33 17.18 10.38
CA ARG A 295 -15.97 18.50 10.30
C ARG A 295 -16.86 18.77 11.53
N LYS A 296 -17.63 17.78 11.99
CA LYS A 296 -18.50 17.93 13.18
C LYS A 296 -17.70 18.19 14.46
N LEU A 297 -16.48 17.67 14.50
CA LEU A 297 -15.52 17.85 15.59
C LEU A 297 -14.61 19.08 15.39
N LYS A 298 -14.88 19.93 14.38
CA LYS A 298 -14.05 21.09 13.99
C LYS A 298 -12.59 20.72 13.67
N LEU A 299 -12.32 19.48 13.27
CA LEU A 299 -10.98 18.95 12.95
C LEU A 299 -10.55 19.26 11.50
N PHE A 300 -11.50 19.51 10.61
CA PHE A 300 -11.27 19.89 9.22
C PHE A 300 -11.99 21.19 8.91
N SER A 301 -11.49 21.91 7.91
CA SER A 301 -11.96 23.24 7.51
C SER A 301 -12.33 23.23 6.03
#